data_AF-A0AAD7ZEZ1-F1
#
_entry.id   AF-A0AAD7ZEZ1-F1
#
_cell.length_a   1.000
_cell.length_b   1.000
_cell.length_c   1.000
_cell.angle_alpha   90.00
_cell.angle_beta   90.00
_cell.angle_gamma   90.00
#
_symmetry.space_group_name_H-M   'P 1'
#
loop_
_entity.id
_entity.type
_entity.pdbx_description
1 polymer ?
#
loop_
_entity_poly.entity_id
_entity_poly.type
_entity_poly.pdbx_seq_one_letter_code
_entity_poly.pdbx_strand_id
1 'polypeptide(L)'
;MGEIVEDYTLYNCTGVLLLKLDPARNTSAMWTLNRSQVLDLLDFAVDELDRLNPVKRTAIRDFISDCLFPTPRPYDLVWWQKLMWTVIFAAMLLVSTGGNIIVMWIVLGKC
;
A
#
# COMPACT_ATOMS: atom_id res chain seq x y z
N MET A 1 20.45 16.61 -1.74
CA MET A 1 20.71 15.42 -0.90
C MET A 1 20.55 14.23 -1.82
N GLY A 2 21.65 13.63 -2.30
CA GLY A 2 21.57 12.53 -3.26
C GLY A 2 20.89 11.33 -2.61
N GLU A 3 19.82 10.83 -3.24
CA GLU A 3 19.06 9.68 -2.75
C GLU A 3 19.94 8.43 -2.84
N ILE A 4 20.61 8.12 -1.73
CA ILE A 4 21.20 6.81 -1.51
C ILE A 4 20.05 5.84 -1.21
N VAL A 5 19.69 5.03 -2.21
CA VAL A 5 18.75 3.91 -2.02
C VAL A 5 19.32 2.97 -0.96
N GLU A 6 18.59 2.82 0.14
CA GLU A 6 18.96 1.91 1.23
C GLU A 6 18.95 0.45 0.74
N ASP A 7 19.98 -0.31 1.12
CA ASP A 7 20.14 -1.71 0.67
C ASP A 7 18.91 -2.55 1.00
N TYR A 8 18.32 -2.37 2.19
CA TYR A 8 17.09 -3.05 2.60
C TYR A 8 15.92 -2.84 1.61
N THR A 9 15.73 -1.60 1.17
CA THR A 9 14.70 -1.23 0.20
C THR A 9 14.99 -1.84 -1.16
N LEU A 10 16.26 -1.83 -1.60
CA LEU A 10 16.69 -2.46 -2.84
C LEU A 10 16.37 -3.97 -2.85
N TYR A 11 16.73 -4.70 -1.79
CA TYR A 11 16.49 -6.15 -1.68
C TYR A 11 15.00 -6.49 -1.62
N ASN A 12 14.21 -5.77 -0.81
CA ASN A 12 12.78 -6.01 -0.68
C ASN A 12 12.04 -5.72 -1.99
N CYS A 13 12.34 -4.57 -2.63
CA CYS A 13 11.69 -4.17 -3.87
C CYS A 13 11.98 -5.12 -5.02
N THR A 14 13.25 -5.51 -5.16
CA THR A 14 13.64 -6.41 -6.23
C THR A 14 13.07 -7.82 -5.98
N GLY A 15 12.83 -8.20 -4.72
CA GLY A 15 12.12 -9.43 -4.34
C GLY A 15 10.64 -9.41 -4.71
N VAL A 16 9.93 -8.31 -4.43
CA VAL A 16 8.53 -8.15 -4.82
C VAL A 16 8.38 -8.05 -6.35
N LEU A 17 9.35 -7.42 -7.03
CA LEU A 17 9.40 -7.34 -8.49
C LEU A 17 9.45 -8.75 -9.13
N LEU A 18 10.35 -9.61 -8.63
CA LEU A 18 10.47 -10.98 -9.12
C LEU A 18 9.19 -11.79 -8.91
N LEU A 19 8.52 -11.60 -7.78
CA LEU A 19 7.24 -12.25 -7.47
C LEU A 19 6.11 -11.75 -8.41
N LYS A 20 6.15 -10.47 -8.81
CA LYS A 20 5.24 -9.87 -9.80
C LYS A 20 5.48 -10.37 -11.23
N LEU A 21 6.74 -10.64 -11.59
CA LEU A 21 7.12 -11.17 -12.90
C LEU A 21 6.80 -12.66 -13.01
N ASP A 22 7.12 -13.43 -11.96
CA ASP A 22 6.92 -14.87 -11.91
C ASP A 22 6.54 -15.32 -10.48
N PRO A 23 5.25 -15.58 -10.21
CA PRO A 23 4.76 -15.92 -8.87
C PRO A 23 5.18 -17.32 -8.41
N ALA A 24 5.77 -18.14 -9.29
CA ALA A 24 6.22 -19.50 -8.96
C ALA A 24 7.70 -19.56 -8.55
N ARG A 25 8.45 -18.45 -8.67
CA ARG A 25 9.86 -18.39 -8.27
C ARG A 25 10.00 -18.24 -6.75
N ASN A 26 10.76 -19.13 -6.13
CA ASN A 26 11.17 -19.00 -4.73
C ASN A 26 12.08 -17.77 -4.56
N THR A 27 11.60 -16.76 -3.82
CA THR A 27 12.30 -15.49 -3.54
C THR A 27 13.42 -15.61 -2.49
N SER A 28 13.63 -16.80 -1.93
CA SER A 28 14.60 -17.05 -0.86
C SER A 28 16.06 -16.92 -1.29
N ALA A 29 16.37 -17.12 -2.57
CA ALA A 29 17.74 -17.01 -3.10
C ALA A 29 18.22 -15.56 -3.27
N MET A 30 17.35 -14.58 -3.06
CA MET A 30 17.67 -13.19 -3.37
C MET A 30 18.51 -12.50 -2.31
N TRP A 31 18.25 -12.81 -1.04
CA TRP A 31 18.93 -12.25 0.12
C TRP A 31 20.39 -12.72 0.24
N THR A 32 20.79 -13.74 -0.52
CA THR A 32 22.16 -14.25 -0.55
C THR A 32 23.05 -13.53 -1.57
N LEU A 33 22.50 -12.64 -2.40
CA LEU A 33 23.27 -11.88 -3.39
C LEU A 33 23.84 -10.58 -2.79
N ASN A 34 25.05 -10.23 -3.19
CA ASN A 34 25.64 -8.92 -2.87
C ASN A 34 24.99 -7.80 -3.69
N ARG A 35 25.04 -6.56 -3.19
CA ARG A 35 24.42 -5.38 -3.82
C ARG A 35 24.73 -5.25 -5.32
N SER A 36 25.99 -5.45 -5.71
CA SER A 36 26.40 -5.37 -7.12
C SER A 36 25.70 -6.42 -8.00
N GLN A 37 25.51 -7.64 -7.48
CA GLN A 37 24.84 -8.72 -8.20
C GLN A 37 23.32 -8.48 -8.32
N VAL A 38 22.71 -7.86 -7.31
CA VAL A 38 21.30 -7.47 -7.37
C VAL A 38 21.06 -6.39 -8.41
N LEU A 39 21.96 -5.40 -8.51
CA LEU A 39 21.88 -4.38 -9.55
C LEU A 39 22.03 -4.97 -10.95
N ASP A 40 22.94 -5.93 -11.13
CA ASP A 40 23.14 -6.63 -12.42
C ASP A 40 21.89 -7.46 -12.81
N LEU A 41 21.27 -8.15 -11.85
CA LEU A 41 19.99 -8.85 -12.07
C LEU A 41 18.84 -7.91 -12.39
N LEU A 42 18.79 -6.75 -11.73
CA LEU A 42 17.74 -5.76 -11.95
C LEU A 42 17.88 -5.14 -13.35
N ASP A 43 19.11 -4.88 -13.82
CA ASP A 43 19.38 -4.39 -15.17
C ASP A 43 18.92 -5.40 -16.23
N PHE A 44 19.27 -6.67 -16.04
CA PHE A 44 18.80 -7.77 -16.89
C PHE A 44 17.26 -7.89 -16.90
N ALA A 45 16.62 -7.77 -15.73
CA ALA A 45 15.16 -7.83 -15.63
C ALA A 45 14.46 -6.63 -16.27
N VAL A 46 15.08 -5.44 -16.24
CA VAL A 46 14.58 -4.24 -16.90
C VAL A 46 14.69 -4.36 -18.43
N ASP A 47 15.76 -4.96 -18.95
CA ASP A 47 15.89 -5.23 -20.40
C ASP A 47 14.80 -6.21 -20.88
N GLU A 48 14.55 -7.27 -20.10
CA GLU A 48 13.46 -8.22 -20.40
C GLU A 48 12.08 -7.54 -20.33
N LEU A 49 11.90 -6.60 -19.40
CA LEU A 49 10.69 -5.79 -19.32
C LEU A 49 10.48 -4.91 -20.55
N ASP A 50 11.55 -4.47 -21.20
CA ASP A 50 11.45 -3.74 -22.46
C ASP A 50 10.86 -4.64 -23.57
N ARG A 51 11.06 -5.95 -23.52
CA ARG A 51 10.44 -6.87 -24.50
C ARG A 51 8.95 -7.14 -24.26
N LEU A 52 8.39 -6.73 -23.11
CA LEU A 52 6.98 -6.92 -22.78
C LEU A 52 6.05 -5.93 -23.51
N ASN A 53 4.76 -6.30 -23.59
CA ASN A 53 3.69 -5.41 -24.04
C ASN A 53 3.74 -4.06 -23.31
N PRO A 54 3.43 -2.94 -24.02
CA PRO A 54 3.60 -1.59 -23.49
C PRO A 54 2.81 -1.36 -22.18
N VAL A 55 1.60 -1.95 -22.08
CA VAL A 55 0.75 -1.87 -20.88
C VAL A 55 1.36 -2.60 -19.68
N LYS A 56 2.04 -3.73 -19.91
CA LYS A 56 2.65 -4.53 -18.83
C LYS A 56 3.99 -3.91 -18.41
N ARG A 57 4.73 -3.34 -19.37
CA ARG A 57 5.96 -2.58 -19.15
C ARG A 57 5.71 -1.38 -18.24
N THR A 58 4.71 -0.54 -18.54
CA THR A 58 4.40 0.65 -17.73
C THR A 58 3.99 0.29 -16.30
N ALA A 59 3.14 -0.72 -16.14
CA ALA A 59 2.69 -1.16 -14.82
C ALA A 59 3.85 -1.65 -13.91
N ILE A 60 4.83 -2.35 -14.47
CA ILE A 60 5.99 -2.82 -13.70
C ILE A 60 6.98 -1.68 -13.46
N ARG A 61 7.16 -0.78 -14.42
CA ARG A 61 8.05 0.39 -14.28
C ARG A 61 7.55 1.36 -13.20
N ASP A 62 6.23 1.60 -13.15
CA ASP A 62 5.60 2.38 -12.09
C ASP A 62 5.81 1.71 -10.73
N PHE A 63 5.64 0.38 -10.66
CA PHE A 63 5.89 -0.39 -9.44
C PHE A 63 7.34 -0.30 -8.95
N ILE A 64 8.33 -0.42 -9.85
CA ILE A 64 9.76 -0.27 -9.50
C ILE A 64 10.00 1.13 -8.92
N SER A 65 9.46 2.17 -9.56
CA SER A 65 9.65 3.55 -9.11
C SER A 65 9.05 3.81 -7.73
N ASP A 66 7.83 3.35 -7.46
CA ASP A 66 7.13 3.53 -6.18
C ASP A 66 7.82 2.74 -5.05
N CYS A 67 8.43 1.60 -5.38
CA CYS A 67 9.14 0.78 -4.40
C CYS A 67 10.55 1.30 -4.10
N LEU A 68 11.35 1.64 -5.12
CA LEU A 68 12.74 2.05 -4.97
C LEU A 68 12.87 3.46 -4.38
N PHE A 69 11.92 4.32 -4.76
CA PHE A 69 11.79 5.68 -4.25
C PHE A 69 10.43 5.78 -3.57
N PRO A 70 10.29 5.24 -2.35
CA PRO A 70 9.07 5.38 -1.59
C PRO A 70 8.91 6.87 -1.27
N THR A 71 8.18 7.58 -2.12
CA THR A 71 7.82 8.95 -1.81
C THR A 71 7.02 8.88 -0.52
N PRO A 72 7.46 9.53 0.57
CA PRO A 72 6.70 9.53 1.81
C PRO A 72 5.36 10.16 1.46
N ARG A 73 4.30 9.33 1.40
CA ARG A 73 2.97 9.80 1.03
C ARG A 73 2.61 10.87 2.05
N PRO A 74 2.56 12.16 1.67
CA PRO A 74 2.53 13.24 2.66
C PRO A 74 1.19 13.35 3.39
N TYR A 75 0.24 12.45 3.10
CA TYR A 75 -1.14 12.51 3.53
C TYR A 75 -1.73 11.13 3.87
N ASP A 76 -0.97 10.24 4.52
CA ASP A 76 -1.64 9.30 5.42
C ASP A 76 -2.15 10.13 6.61
N LEU A 77 -3.41 10.59 6.52
CA LEU A 77 -4.10 11.23 7.63
C LEU A 77 -3.85 10.36 8.87
N VAL A 78 -3.18 10.95 9.87
CA VAL A 78 -2.86 10.29 11.14
C VAL A 78 -4.10 9.51 11.56
N TRP A 79 -3.95 8.21 11.79
CA TRP A 79 -5.09 7.32 12.07
C TRP A 79 -6.03 7.86 13.18
N TRP A 80 -5.47 8.64 14.11
CA TRP A 80 -6.17 9.44 15.10
C TRP A 80 -7.24 10.39 14.53
N GLN A 81 -6.97 11.10 13.44
CA GLN A 81 -7.94 12.00 12.80
C GLN A 81 -9.12 11.22 12.23
N LYS A 82 -8.88 10.04 11.66
CA LYS A 82 -9.94 9.16 11.14
C LYS A 82 -10.86 8.68 12.27
N LEU A 83 -10.30 8.29 13.41
CA LEU A 83 -11.08 7.89 14.58
C LEU A 83 -11.94 9.01 15.14
N MET A 84 -11.41 10.23 15.25
CA MET A 84 -12.16 11.37 15.80
C MET A 84 -13.43 11.64 15.01
N TRP A 85 -13.35 11.62 13.67
CA TRP A 85 -14.51 11.81 12.80
C TRP A 85 -15.52 10.67 12.92
N THR A 86 -15.06 9.42 13.04
CA THR A 86 -15.95 8.26 13.24
C THR A 86 -16.72 8.34 14.55
N VAL A 87 -16.05 8.74 15.64
CA VAL A 87 -16.69 8.87 16.96
C VAL A 87 -17.76 9.97 16.96
N ILE A 88 -17.46 11.13 16.37
CA ILE A 88 -18.43 12.23 16.26
C ILE A 88 -19.65 11.78 15.45
N PHE A 89 -19.44 11.10 14.33
CA PHE A 89 -20.52 10.62 13.48
C PHE A 89 -21.39 9.56 14.19
N ALA A 90 -20.76 8.62 14.91
CA ALA A 90 -21.46 7.62 15.69
C ALA A 90 -22.32 8.25 16.81
N ALA A 91 -21.81 9.28 17.49
CA ALA A 91 -22.55 10.00 18.52
C ALA A 91 -23.79 10.72 17.93
N MET A 92 -23.64 11.38 16.78
CA MET A 92 -24.79 12.01 16.08
C MET A 92 -25.86 10.98 15.72
N LEU A 93 -25.46 9.81 15.23
CA LEU A 93 -26.38 8.72 14.90
C LEU A 93 -27.11 8.17 16.13
N LEU A 94 -26.40 7.98 17.26
CA LEU A 94 -27.00 7.49 18.51
C LEU A 94 -28.04 8.47 19.07
N VAL A 95 -27.74 9.77 19.07
CA VAL A 95 -28.70 10.79 19.53
C VAL A 95 -29.92 10.83 18.62
N SER A 96 -29.71 10.81 17.30
CA SER A 96 -30.79 10.81 16.32
C SER A 96 -31.68 9.58 16.45
N THR A 97 -31.10 8.38 16.43
CA THR A 97 -31.88 7.13 16.54
C THR A 97 -32.52 6.97 17.92
N GLY A 98 -31.78 7.21 19.00
CA GLY A 98 -32.26 7.11 20.37
C GLY A 98 -33.40 8.08 20.67
N GLY A 99 -33.29 9.34 20.27
CA GLY A 99 -34.35 10.34 20.44
C GLY A 99 -35.64 9.94 19.74
N ASN A 100 -35.54 9.46 18.50
CA ASN A 100 -36.70 8.99 17.75
C ASN A 100 -37.33 7.73 18.35
N ILE A 101 -36.52 6.77 18.81
CA ILE A 101 -36.98 5.52 19.43
C ILE A 101 -37.68 5.79 20.77
N ILE A 102 -37.11 6.64 21.63
CA ILE A 102 -37.66 6.96 22.95
C ILE A 102 -38.99 7.71 22.81
N VAL A 103 -39.08 8.68 21.91
CA VAL A 103 -40.32 9.41 21.65
C VAL A 103 -41.42 8.45 21.20
N MET A 104 -41.11 7.53 20.27
CA MET A 104 -42.08 6.55 19.78
C MET A 104 -42.54 5.60 20.89
N TRP A 105 -41.64 5.17 21.77
CA TRP A 105 -41.97 4.30 22.90
C TRP A 105 -42.94 4.97 23.89
N ILE A 106 -42.74 6.26 24.17
CA ILE A 106 -43.64 7.02 25.05
C ILE A 106 -45.03 7.19 24.42
N VAL A 107 -45.11 7.44 23.11
CA VAL A 107 -46.39 7.60 22.41
C VAL A 107 -47.16 6.29 22.34
N LEU A 108 -46.49 5.18 21.99
CA LEU A 108 -47.13 3.87 21.87
C LEU A 108 -47.47 3.24 23.23
N GLY A 109 -46.61 3.41 24.24
CA GLY A 109 -46.78 2.84 25.57
C GLY A 109 -47.80 3.56 26.46
N LYS A 110 -48.41 4.64 25.97
CA LYS A 110 -49.50 5.37 26.64
C LYS A 110 -50.89 5.12 26.02
N CYS A 111 -51.07 3.94 25.42
CA CYS A 111 -52.38 3.36 25.13
C CYS A 111 -52.59 2.11 25.99
#